data_AF-A0A1M4YUL7-F1
#
_entry.id   AF-A0A1M4YUL7-F1
#
_cell.length_a   1.000
_cell.length_b   1.000
_cell.length_c   1.000
_cell.angle_alpha   90.00
_cell.angle_beta   90.00
_cell.angle_gamma   90.00
#
_symmetry.space_group_name_H-M   'P 1'
#
loop_
_entity.id
_entity.type
_entity.pdbx_description
1 polymer ?
#
loop_
_entity_poly.entity_id
_entity_poly.type
_entity_poly.pdbx_seq_one_letter_code
_entity_poly.pdbx_strand_id
1 'polypeptide(L)'
;MSTLKISEAGSEQFPMVWRQRSREGRTVLELLNYVVWGNGSVSARLWNAIRSDDWAIPHIGLSSLGEIVGWARPDEFPPRNMRTSKGLRALGYNVRIGV
;
A
#
# COMPACT_ATOMS: atom_id res chain seq x y z
N MET A 1 6.31 -9.51 18.33
CA MET A 1 5.45 -8.78 17.39
C MET A 1 5.38 -9.60 16.11
N SER A 2 4.24 -10.20 15.78
CA SER A 2 4.10 -11.06 14.60
C SER A 2 4.00 -10.21 13.34
N THR A 3 4.94 -10.35 12.40
CA THR A 3 4.87 -9.70 11.08
C THR A 3 3.62 -10.16 10.35
N LEU A 4 2.79 -9.20 9.93
CA LEU A 4 1.56 -9.49 9.20
C LEU A 4 1.91 -10.10 7.84
N LYS A 5 1.49 -11.34 7.60
CA LYS A 5 1.70 -12.02 6.32
C LYS A 5 0.64 -11.57 5.32
N ILE A 6 1.07 -11.03 4.19
CA ILE A 6 0.18 -10.74 3.07
C ILE A 6 0.04 -12.02 2.24
N SER A 7 -1.20 -12.43 1.97
CA SER A 7 -1.52 -13.61 1.19
C SER A 7 -2.61 -13.29 0.16
N GLU A 8 -2.84 -14.20 -0.79
CA GLU A 8 -3.92 -14.09 -1.78
C GLU A 8 -5.28 -14.48 -1.18
N ALA A 9 -5.40 -14.61 0.15
CA ALA A 9 -6.67 -14.94 0.80
C ALA A 9 -7.72 -13.87 0.45
N GLY A 10 -8.83 -14.30 -0.18
CA GLY A 10 -9.89 -13.40 -0.64
C GLY A 10 -9.69 -12.84 -2.06
N SER A 11 -8.66 -13.26 -2.79
CA SER A 11 -8.44 -12.86 -4.20
C SER A 11 -9.61 -13.21 -5.13
N GLU A 12 -10.33 -14.28 -4.81
CA GLU A 12 -11.58 -14.72 -5.47
C GLU A 12 -12.66 -13.63 -5.52
N GLN A 13 -12.64 -12.67 -4.57
CA GLN A 13 -13.59 -11.55 -4.56
C GLN A 13 -13.22 -10.47 -5.58
N PHE A 14 -11.93 -10.38 -5.95
CA PHE A 14 -11.40 -9.35 -6.87
C PHE A 14 -10.46 -9.96 -7.93
N PRO A 15 -10.90 -10.95 -8.71
CA PRO A 15 -10.03 -11.74 -9.58
C PRO A 15 -9.42 -10.92 -10.72
N MET A 16 -10.05 -9.80 -11.11
CA MET A 16 -9.48 -8.90 -12.12
C MET A 16 -8.26 -8.12 -11.62
N VAL A 17 -8.19 -7.80 -10.32
CA VAL A 17 -7.03 -7.11 -9.75
C VAL A 17 -5.88 -8.09 -9.62
N TRP A 18 -6.14 -9.25 -9.01
CA TRP A 18 -5.11 -10.26 -8.74
C TRP A 18 -4.52 -10.95 -9.98
N ARG A 19 -5.22 -10.91 -11.12
CA ARG A 19 -4.69 -11.39 -12.41
C ARG A 19 -3.74 -10.41 -13.11
N GLN A 20 -3.72 -9.14 -12.71
CA GLN A 20 -2.82 -8.18 -13.31
C GLN A 20 -1.36 -8.47 -12.96
N ARG A 21 -0.47 -8.06 -13.85
CA ARG A 21 0.97 -8.24 -13.73
C ARG A 21 1.69 -6.96 -14.06
N SER A 22 2.89 -6.80 -13.53
CA SER A 22 3.81 -5.78 -14.03
C SER A 22 4.33 -6.16 -15.42
N ARG A 23 5.10 -5.26 -16.05
CA ARG A 23 5.69 -5.52 -17.37
C ARG A 23 6.62 -6.74 -17.33
N GLU A 24 7.36 -6.91 -16.24
CA GLU A 24 8.27 -8.04 -16.02
C GLU A 24 7.57 -9.27 -15.37
N GLY A 25 6.24 -9.26 -15.28
CA GLY A 25 5.46 -10.41 -14.85
C GLY A 25 5.26 -10.56 -13.35
N ARG A 26 5.59 -9.55 -12.53
CA ARG A 26 5.33 -9.59 -11.07
C ARG A 26 3.85 -9.62 -10.77
N THR A 27 3.47 -10.45 -9.82
CA THR A 27 2.11 -10.56 -9.29
C THR A 27 1.78 -9.41 -8.34
N VAL A 28 0.48 -9.19 -8.10
CA VAL A 28 0.02 -8.27 -7.05
C VAL A 28 0.55 -8.71 -5.68
N LEU A 29 0.61 -10.01 -5.39
CA LEU A 29 1.15 -10.51 -4.13
C LEU A 29 2.62 -10.11 -3.92
N GLU A 30 3.45 -10.28 -4.95
CA GLU A 30 4.85 -9.90 -4.93
C GLU A 30 4.99 -8.39 -4.74
N LEU A 31 4.20 -7.59 -5.47
CA LEU A 31 4.19 -6.13 -5.32
C LEU A 31 3.87 -5.71 -3.89
N LEU A 32 2.82 -6.27 -3.28
CA LEU A 32 2.42 -5.93 -1.93
C LEU A 32 3.47 -6.34 -0.90
N ASN A 33 4.05 -7.53 -1.03
CA ASN A 33 5.14 -7.97 -0.15
C ASN A 33 6.38 -7.10 -0.30
N TYR A 34 6.74 -6.73 -1.53
CA TYR A 34 7.84 -5.82 -1.80
C TYR A 34 7.58 -4.46 -1.13
N VAL A 35 6.44 -3.82 -1.40
CA VAL A 35 6.13 -2.50 -0.84
C VAL A 35 6.16 -2.50 0.69
N VAL A 36 5.54 -3.48 1.33
CA VAL A 36 5.42 -3.49 2.80
C VAL A 36 6.70 -3.97 3.48
N TRP A 37 7.30 -5.06 3.01
CA TRP A 37 8.36 -5.80 3.71
C TRP A 37 9.71 -5.85 2.97
N GLY A 38 9.78 -5.37 1.73
CA GLY A 38 11.01 -5.34 0.96
C GLY A 38 12.11 -4.50 1.61
N ASN A 39 13.34 -4.67 1.13
CA ASN A 39 14.49 -3.94 1.64
C ASN A 39 14.47 -2.44 1.27
N GLY A 40 15.27 -1.63 1.97
CA GLY A 40 15.38 -0.19 1.74
C GLY A 40 14.27 0.64 2.39
N SER A 41 14.10 1.89 1.94
CA SER A 41 13.06 2.76 2.49
C SER A 41 11.69 2.49 1.85
N VAL A 42 10.63 2.61 2.65
CA VAL A 42 9.24 2.52 2.15
C VAL A 42 8.99 3.51 1.02
N SER A 43 9.53 4.74 1.13
CA SER A 43 9.39 5.76 0.10
C SER A 43 9.99 5.35 -1.24
N ALA A 44 11.19 4.76 -1.25
CA ALA A 44 11.82 4.25 -2.47
C ALA A 44 11.02 3.09 -3.08
N ARG A 45 10.49 2.20 -2.24
CA ARG A 45 9.67 1.08 -2.73
C ARG A 45 8.35 1.54 -3.31
N LEU A 46 7.66 2.48 -2.66
CA LEU A 46 6.43 3.11 -3.17
C LEU A 46 6.68 3.82 -4.50
N TRP A 47 7.82 4.51 -4.64
CA TRP A 47 8.22 5.15 -5.89
C TRP A 47 8.41 4.12 -7.02
N ASN A 48 9.15 3.05 -6.75
CA ASN A 48 9.40 1.97 -7.71
C ASN A 48 8.08 1.28 -8.10
N ALA A 49 7.19 1.05 -7.14
CA ALA A 49 5.89 0.40 -7.33
C ALA A 49 4.94 1.12 -8.29
N ILE A 50 5.20 2.40 -8.62
CA ILE A 50 4.36 3.17 -9.55
C ILE A 50 5.11 3.63 -10.81
N ARG A 51 6.43 3.43 -10.88
CA ARG A 51 7.27 3.97 -11.98
C ARG A 51 8.19 2.95 -12.66
N SER A 52 8.49 1.84 -12.01
CA SER A 52 9.39 0.82 -12.57
C SER A 52 8.62 -0.20 -13.39
N ASP A 53 9.17 -0.60 -14.53
CA ASP A 53 8.63 -1.70 -15.35
C ASP A 53 8.57 -3.03 -14.58
N ASP A 54 9.48 -3.25 -13.63
CA ASP A 54 9.52 -4.47 -12.80
C ASP A 54 8.34 -4.51 -11.81
N TRP A 55 7.91 -3.38 -11.26
CA TRP A 55 6.96 -3.35 -10.14
C TRP A 55 5.62 -2.70 -10.45
N ALA A 56 5.54 -1.77 -11.40
CA ALA A 56 4.32 -1.04 -11.70
C ALA A 56 3.27 -1.98 -12.30
N ILE A 57 2.13 -2.09 -11.62
CA ILE A 57 0.95 -2.80 -12.10
C ILE A 57 -0.11 -1.75 -12.47
N PRO A 58 -0.74 -1.83 -13.65
CA PRO A 58 -1.79 -0.91 -14.04
C PRO A 58 -2.87 -0.75 -12.95
N HIS A 59 -3.46 0.44 -12.85
CA HIS A 59 -4.56 0.75 -11.91
C HIS A 59 -4.24 0.63 -10.41
N ILE A 60 -3.04 0.20 -10.01
CA ILE A 60 -2.59 0.23 -8.61
C ILE A 60 -1.79 1.51 -8.36
N GLY A 61 -2.41 2.46 -7.65
CA GLY A 61 -1.86 3.80 -7.41
C GLY A 61 -1.15 3.97 -6.08
N LEU A 62 -0.36 5.05 -5.98
CA LEU A 62 0.41 5.42 -4.80
C LEU A 62 -0.44 5.53 -3.53
N SER A 63 -1.62 6.14 -3.61
CA SER A 63 -2.50 6.33 -2.46
C SER A 63 -2.95 5.00 -1.86
N SER A 64 -3.37 4.05 -2.70
CA SER A 64 -3.80 2.72 -2.25
C SER A 64 -2.65 1.94 -1.62
N LEU A 65 -1.45 1.99 -2.23
CA LEU A 65 -0.26 1.35 -1.67
C LEU A 65 0.16 1.99 -0.34
N GLY A 66 0.08 3.32 -0.23
CA GLY A 66 0.37 4.05 1.00
C GLY A 66 -0.60 3.70 2.14
N GLU A 67 -1.89 3.54 1.83
CA GLU A 67 -2.88 3.07 2.81
C GLU A 67 -2.57 1.65 3.30
N ILE A 68 -2.22 0.74 2.38
CA ILE A 68 -1.85 -0.65 2.73
C ILE A 68 -0.63 -0.67 3.65
N VAL A 69 0.41 0.11 3.34
CA VAL A 69 1.58 0.23 4.23
C VAL A 69 1.14 0.73 5.60
N GLY A 70 0.26 1.73 5.64
CA GLY A 70 -0.22 2.29 6.90
C GLY A 70 -0.99 1.28 7.75
N TRP A 71 -1.83 0.44 7.13
CA TRP A 71 -2.54 -0.63 7.82
C TRP A 71 -1.65 -1.79 8.26
N ALA A 72 -0.66 -2.15 7.46
CA ALA A 72 0.23 -3.27 7.74
C ALA A 72 1.35 -2.92 8.75
N ARG A 73 1.74 -1.64 8.82
CA ARG A 73 2.83 -1.13 9.69
C ARG A 73 2.41 0.13 10.47
N PRO A 74 1.32 0.06 11.25
CA PRO A 74 0.70 1.26 11.86
C PRO A 74 1.61 1.96 12.88
N ASP A 75 2.50 1.23 13.54
CA ASP A 75 3.43 1.80 14.54
C ASP A 75 4.55 2.63 13.92
N GLU A 76 4.90 2.35 12.66
CA GLU A 76 5.92 3.09 11.91
C GLU A 76 5.30 4.13 10.97
N PHE A 77 4.18 3.76 10.35
CA PHE A 77 3.44 4.56 9.39
C PHE A 77 1.96 4.54 9.79
N PRO A 78 1.49 5.47 10.63
CA PRO A 78 0.09 5.46 11.03
C PRO A 78 -0.81 5.60 9.78
N PRO A 79 -1.95 4.89 9.71
CA PRO A 79 -2.86 5.00 8.57
C PRO A 79 -3.28 6.45 8.29
N ARG A 80 -2.88 7.00 7.15
CA ARG A 80 -3.18 8.37 6.73
C ARG A 80 -4.07 8.38 5.50
N ASN A 81 -5.38 8.30 5.72
CA ASN A 81 -6.38 8.56 4.68
C ASN A 81 -7.33 9.68 5.09
N MET A 82 -8.20 10.10 4.17
CA MET A 82 -9.12 11.22 4.40
C MET A 82 -10.10 10.92 5.55
N ARG A 83 -10.51 9.66 5.72
CA ARG A 83 -11.40 9.23 6.82
C ARG A 83 -10.69 9.38 8.17
N THR A 84 -9.48 8.83 8.29
CA THR A 84 -8.68 8.95 9.53
C THR A 84 -8.36 10.41 9.83
N SER A 85 -7.99 11.20 8.82
CA SER A 85 -7.64 12.62 8.99
C SER A 85 -8.83 13.45 9.47
N LYS A 86 -10.03 13.20 8.93
CA LYS A 86 -11.28 13.82 9.39
C LYS A 86 -11.61 13.42 10.83
N GLY A 87 -11.49 12.15 11.16
CA GLY A 87 -11.72 11.65 12.52
C GLY A 87 -10.79 12.31 13.54
N LEU A 88 -9.49 12.36 13.26
CA LEU A 88 -8.50 13.01 14.14
C LEU A 88 -8.81 14.50 14.32
N ARG A 89 -9.16 15.22 13.24
CA ARG A 89 -9.52 16.63 13.35
C ARG A 89 -10.79 16.85 14.17
N ALA A 90 -11.80 15.99 14.03
CA ALA A 90 -13.02 16.05 14.83
C ALA A 90 -12.75 15.82 16.33
N LEU A 91 -11.72 15.04 16.66
CA LEU A 91 -11.24 14.83 18.04
C LEU A 91 -10.36 15.97 18.58
N GLY A 92 -10.17 17.05 17.83
CA GLY A 92 -9.39 18.22 18.26
C GLY A 92 -7.89 18.16 17.95
N TYR A 93 -7.41 17.13 17.25
CA TYR A 93 -6.01 17.08 16.84
C TYR A 93 -5.72 18.07 15.71
N ASN A 94 -4.57 18.75 15.79
CA ASN A 94 -4.10 19.68 14.75
C ASN A 94 -3.56 18.91 13.53
N VAL A 95 -4.48 18.37 12.74
CA VAL A 95 -4.19 17.58 11.54
C VAL A 95 -4.58 18.36 10.30
N ARG A 96 -3.62 18.58 9.40
CA ARG A 96 -3.92 19.06 8.04
C ARG A 96 -4.71 17.99 7.28
N ILE A 97 -5.89 18.36 6.81
CA ILE A 97 -6.73 17.54 5.94
C ILE A 97 -6.50 18.02 4.52
N GLY A 98 -5.83 17.19 3.72
CA GLY A 98 -5.57 17.46 2.31
C GLY A 98 -4.57 18.57 2.04
N VAL A 99 -4.19 18.65 0.77
CA VAL A 99 -3.91 19.88 0.03
C VAL A 99 -5.12 20.11 -0.87
#